data_AF-A0A7M7N0I8-F1
#
_entry.id   AF-A0A7M7N0I8-F1
#
_cell.length_a   1.000
_cell.length_b   1.000
_cell.length_c   1.000
_cell.angle_alpha   90.00
_cell.angle_beta   90.00
_cell.angle_gamma   90.00
#
_symmetry.space_group_name_H-M   'P 1'
#
loop_
_entity.id
_entity.type
_entity.pdbx_description
1 polymer ?
#
loop_
_entity_poly.entity_id
_entity_poly.type
_entity_poly.pdbx_seq_one_letter_code
_entity_poly.pdbx_strand_id
1 'polypeptide(L)'
;MVTGPTVKELEDISAELNLGLEGSTVLKEYQSVINDSLEMVNQLDDLVEPGLPVKYPRTPGYRPTREENPHNAWYYKCRIVGADNGNLSGKRIAIKDSIAVAGIPMMIGFSGLEGYVPDFDATVVTWVLDEGKLQEVPMMIGRVVSSRGIILGKATCEELCNSANSYTSGTGPITNPLNPRHCAGGSSSGCAVLVSV
;
A
#
# COMPACT_ATOMS: atom_id res chain seq x y z
N MET A 1 -5.12 5.28 -21.98
CA MET A 1 -4.83 6.25 -23.05
C MET A 1 -4.83 7.66 -22.49
N VAL A 2 -3.65 8.24 -22.42
CA VAL A 2 -3.41 9.63 -22.04
C VAL A 2 -3.77 10.53 -23.20
N THR A 3 -4.59 11.54 -22.93
CA THR A 3 -4.94 12.58 -23.89
C THR A 3 -3.96 13.75 -23.76
N GLY A 4 -3.59 14.36 -24.88
CA GLY A 4 -2.78 15.56 -24.86
C GLY A 4 -3.50 16.78 -24.28
N PRO A 5 -2.74 17.77 -23.80
CA PRO A 5 -3.30 18.99 -23.24
C PRO A 5 -3.96 19.84 -24.34
N THR A 6 -5.01 20.54 -23.97
CA THR A 6 -5.58 21.63 -24.75
C THR A 6 -4.64 22.84 -24.77
N VAL A 7 -4.79 23.72 -25.76
CA VAL A 7 -4.02 24.97 -25.81
C VAL A 7 -4.25 25.81 -24.56
N LYS A 8 -5.47 25.80 -24.02
CA LYS A 8 -5.81 26.51 -22.78
C LYS A 8 -5.05 25.95 -21.58
N GLU A 9 -4.96 24.64 -21.43
CA GLU A 9 -4.16 24.03 -20.36
C GLU A 9 -2.67 24.38 -20.51
N LEU A 10 -2.16 24.49 -21.73
CA LEU A 10 -0.79 24.97 -21.97
C LEU A 10 -0.61 26.47 -21.64
N GLU A 11 -1.62 27.30 -21.85
CA GLU A 11 -1.63 28.70 -21.39
C GLU A 11 -1.62 28.77 -19.86
N ASP A 12 -2.47 27.99 -19.19
CA ASP A 12 -2.55 27.93 -17.73
C ASP A 12 -1.21 27.47 -17.12
N ILE A 13 -0.59 26.43 -17.68
CA ILE A 13 0.75 25.96 -17.30
C ILE A 13 1.82 27.03 -17.57
N SER A 14 1.74 27.73 -18.71
CA SER A 14 2.67 28.81 -19.05
C SER A 14 2.61 29.94 -18.02
N ALA A 15 1.41 30.29 -17.56
CA ALA A 15 1.20 31.29 -16.51
C ALA A 15 1.75 30.81 -15.16
N GLU A 16 1.46 29.57 -14.75
CA GLU A 16 1.98 28.97 -13.51
C GLU A 16 3.51 28.96 -13.47
N LEU A 17 4.14 28.63 -14.60
CA LEU A 17 5.60 28.56 -14.74
C LEU A 17 6.26 29.89 -15.11
N ASN A 18 5.50 30.98 -15.24
CA ASN A 18 5.98 32.30 -15.65
C ASN A 18 6.75 32.31 -16.98
N LEU A 19 6.30 31.51 -17.96
CA LEU A 19 6.94 31.40 -19.28
C LEU A 19 6.52 32.50 -20.25
N GLY A 20 5.44 33.23 -19.95
CA GLY A 20 5.00 34.39 -20.74
C GLY A 20 4.54 34.06 -22.16
N LEU A 21 3.94 32.89 -22.37
CA LEU A 21 3.51 32.41 -23.69
C LEU A 21 2.01 32.63 -23.96
N GLU A 22 1.31 33.41 -23.13
CA GLU A 22 -0.12 33.69 -23.30
C GLU A 22 -0.43 34.28 -24.68
N GLY A 23 -1.37 33.66 -25.42
CA GLY A 23 -1.70 34.06 -26.79
C GLY A 23 -0.60 33.78 -27.83
N SER A 24 0.51 33.13 -27.45
CA SER A 24 1.61 32.79 -28.36
C SER A 24 1.24 31.64 -29.29
N THR A 25 1.58 31.77 -30.56
CA THR A 25 1.39 30.69 -31.55
C THR A 25 2.28 29.47 -31.27
N VAL A 26 3.38 29.65 -30.52
CA VAL A 26 4.29 28.57 -30.11
C VAL A 26 3.59 27.50 -29.29
N LEU A 27 2.50 27.85 -28.58
CA LEU A 27 1.73 26.88 -27.81
C LEU A 27 1.12 25.78 -28.67
N LYS A 28 0.76 26.08 -29.93
CA LYS A 28 0.27 25.07 -30.88
C LYS A 28 1.39 24.13 -31.34
N GLU A 29 2.60 24.67 -31.47
CA GLU A 29 3.78 23.87 -31.81
C GLU A 29 4.12 22.91 -30.65
N TYR A 30 4.11 23.42 -29.41
CA TYR A 30 4.29 22.59 -28.21
C TYR A 30 3.20 21.53 -28.09
N GLN A 31 1.94 21.89 -28.32
CA GLN A 31 0.85 20.92 -28.33
C GLN A 31 1.11 19.78 -29.33
N SER A 32 1.55 20.10 -30.55
CA SER A 32 1.88 19.09 -31.57
C SER A 32 2.99 18.15 -31.08
N VAL A 33 4.10 18.71 -30.59
CA VAL A 33 5.25 17.91 -30.13
C VAL A 33 4.89 17.04 -28.92
N ILE A 34 4.08 17.56 -27.99
CA ILE A 34 3.58 16.81 -26.83
C ILE A 34 2.69 15.66 -27.29
N ASN A 35 1.76 15.91 -28.22
CA ASN A 35 0.89 14.86 -28.75
C ASN A 35 1.67 13.74 -29.42
N ASP A 36 2.65 14.07 -30.27
CA ASP A 36 3.52 13.08 -30.91
C ASP A 36 4.29 12.25 -29.87
N SER A 37 4.72 12.89 -28.78
CA SER A 37 5.41 12.20 -27.68
C SER A 37 4.47 11.29 -26.88
N LEU A 38 3.23 11.70 -26.67
CA LEU A 38 2.21 10.92 -25.96
C LEU A 38 1.75 9.69 -26.76
N GLU A 39 1.85 9.70 -28.09
CA GLU A 39 1.61 8.49 -28.89
C GLU A 39 2.55 7.35 -28.47
N MET A 40 3.84 7.65 -28.23
CA MET A 40 4.80 6.66 -27.74
C MET A 40 4.46 6.18 -26.33
N VAL A 41 3.96 7.06 -25.45
CA VAL A 41 3.53 6.68 -24.09
C VAL A 41 2.29 5.79 -24.16
N ASN A 42 1.33 6.09 -25.03
CA ASN A 42 0.11 5.30 -25.20
C ASN A 42 0.40 3.89 -25.73
N GLN A 43 1.49 3.67 -26.45
CA GLN A 43 1.93 2.32 -26.84
C GLN A 43 2.33 1.46 -25.63
N LEU A 44 2.67 2.06 -24.48
CA LEU A 44 2.95 1.30 -23.25
C LEU A 44 1.70 0.64 -22.69
N ASP A 45 0.50 1.18 -22.95
CA ASP A 45 -0.77 0.59 -22.48
C ASP A 45 -1.04 -0.78 -23.15
N ASP A 46 -0.44 -1.04 -24.33
CA ASP A 46 -0.55 -2.33 -25.03
C ASP A 46 0.42 -3.38 -24.49
N LEU A 47 1.38 -2.99 -23.64
CA LEU A 47 2.34 -3.90 -23.04
C LEU A 47 1.71 -4.63 -21.86
N VAL A 48 1.97 -5.93 -21.77
CA VAL A 48 1.55 -6.73 -20.61
C VAL A 48 2.47 -6.41 -19.45
N GLU A 49 1.89 -5.86 -18.38
CA GLU A 49 2.61 -5.62 -17.13
C GLU A 49 3.06 -6.95 -16.50
N PRO A 50 4.34 -7.10 -16.12
CA PRO A 50 4.81 -8.28 -15.41
C PRO A 50 4.26 -8.31 -13.98
N GLY A 51 3.21 -9.11 -13.77
CA GLY A 51 2.62 -9.31 -12.44
C GLY A 51 3.53 -10.12 -11.51
N LEU A 52 3.60 -9.70 -10.24
CA LEU A 52 4.26 -10.49 -9.20
C LEU A 52 3.38 -11.69 -8.80
N PRO A 53 3.94 -12.91 -8.68
CA PRO A 53 3.13 -14.09 -8.41
C PRO A 53 2.56 -14.08 -6.99
N VAL A 54 1.24 -14.25 -6.87
CA VAL A 54 0.55 -14.47 -5.59
C VAL A 54 0.34 -15.97 -5.39
N LYS A 55 1.23 -16.60 -4.63
CA LYS A 55 1.32 -18.07 -4.51
C LYS A 55 0.22 -18.71 -3.65
N TYR A 56 -0.20 -18.05 -2.57
CA TYR A 56 -1.09 -18.62 -1.56
C TYR A 56 -2.54 -18.15 -1.74
N PRO A 57 -3.57 -18.97 -1.45
CA PRO A 57 -4.96 -18.56 -1.55
C PRO A 57 -5.30 -17.37 -0.65
N ARG A 58 -6.22 -16.52 -1.12
CA ARG A 58 -6.72 -15.35 -0.37
C ARG A 58 -8.19 -15.55 0.00
N THR A 59 -8.54 -15.12 1.21
CA THR A 59 -9.94 -14.92 1.61
C THR A 59 -10.28 -13.44 1.48
N PRO A 60 -11.51 -13.05 1.11
CA PRO A 60 -11.91 -11.64 0.98
C PRO A 60 -11.69 -10.77 2.22
N GLY A 61 -11.55 -11.39 3.40
CA GLY A 61 -11.42 -10.69 4.68
C GLY A 61 -12.66 -9.87 5.02
N TYR A 62 -12.59 -9.06 6.08
CA TYR A 62 -13.68 -8.18 6.50
C TYR A 62 -13.19 -7.03 7.41
N ARG A 63 -14.00 -5.97 7.47
CA ARG A 63 -13.89 -4.90 8.47
C ARG A 63 -14.36 -5.45 9.83
N PRO A 64 -13.52 -5.51 10.87
CA PRO A 64 -13.94 -6.02 12.17
C PRO A 64 -14.98 -5.12 12.84
N THR A 65 -15.86 -5.72 13.65
CA THR A 65 -16.76 -4.93 14.51
C THR A 65 -15.99 -4.28 15.66
N ARG A 66 -16.65 -3.38 16.39
CA ARG A 66 -16.05 -2.74 17.57
C ARG A 66 -15.70 -3.75 18.67
N GLU A 67 -16.51 -4.79 18.83
CA GLU A 67 -16.28 -5.88 19.78
C GLU A 67 -15.02 -6.68 19.43
N GLU A 68 -14.75 -6.87 18.14
CA GLU A 68 -13.55 -7.55 17.65
C GLU A 68 -12.31 -6.65 17.56
N ASN A 69 -12.49 -5.34 17.67
CA ASN A 69 -11.46 -4.32 17.50
C ASN A 69 -11.58 -3.20 18.56
N PRO A 70 -11.53 -3.52 19.86
CA PRO A 70 -11.81 -2.57 20.93
C PRO A 70 -10.84 -1.39 20.98
N HIS A 71 -9.62 -1.58 20.43
CA HIS A 71 -8.58 -0.57 20.40
C HIS A 71 -8.41 0.14 19.06
N ASN A 72 -9.27 -0.15 18.08
CA ASN A 72 -9.14 0.33 16.70
C ASN A 72 -7.80 -0.03 16.02
N ALA A 73 -7.17 -1.11 16.47
CA ALA A 73 -5.84 -1.53 16.05
C ALA A 73 -5.84 -2.37 14.75
N TRP A 74 -6.98 -2.96 14.40
CA TRP A 74 -7.21 -3.60 13.10
C TRP A 74 -7.84 -2.62 12.11
N TYR A 75 -7.28 -2.56 10.91
CA TYR A 75 -7.94 -1.94 9.75
C TYR A 75 -8.86 -2.97 9.07
N TYR A 76 -8.31 -4.16 8.81
CA TYR A 76 -9.01 -5.23 8.10
C TYR A 76 -8.53 -6.59 8.61
N LYS A 77 -9.43 -7.54 8.85
CA LYS A 77 -9.07 -8.89 9.26
C LYS A 77 -9.15 -9.85 8.07
N CYS A 78 -8.23 -10.79 8.02
CA CYS A 78 -8.23 -11.86 7.02
C CYS A 78 -7.58 -13.12 7.60
N ARG A 79 -7.48 -14.17 6.80
CA ARG A 79 -6.68 -15.34 7.17
C ARG A 79 -5.97 -15.85 5.93
N ILE A 80 -4.65 -15.67 5.90
CA ILE A 80 -3.79 -16.20 4.84
C ILE A 80 -2.83 -17.19 5.48
N VAL A 81 -2.84 -18.42 4.98
CA VAL A 81 -1.98 -19.50 5.45
C VAL A 81 -0.87 -19.68 4.42
N GLY A 82 0.38 -19.57 4.87
CA GLY A 82 1.55 -19.84 4.06
C GLY A 82 1.84 -21.33 3.87
N ALA A 83 3.10 -21.67 3.67
CA ALA A 83 3.60 -23.02 3.46
C ALA A 83 3.26 -24.00 4.61
N ASP A 84 3.42 -25.29 4.35
CA ASP A 84 3.08 -26.35 5.31
C ASP A 84 4.06 -26.46 6.48
N ASN A 85 5.28 -25.95 6.34
CA ASN A 85 6.29 -25.94 7.40
C ASN A 85 7.18 -24.67 7.35
N GLY A 86 7.89 -24.43 8.46
CA GLY A 86 8.90 -23.38 8.54
C GLY A 86 9.04 -22.72 9.91
N ASN A 87 10.00 -21.80 10.03
CA ASN A 87 10.39 -21.16 11.29
C ASN A 87 9.27 -20.35 11.95
N LEU A 88 8.30 -19.89 11.17
CA LEU A 88 7.12 -19.17 11.67
C LEU A 88 5.91 -20.08 11.90
N SER A 89 6.07 -21.40 11.87
CA SER A 89 4.96 -22.35 12.06
C SER A 89 4.14 -22.02 13.32
N GLY A 90 2.83 -21.85 13.11
CA GLY A 90 1.87 -21.53 14.18
C GLY A 90 1.92 -20.08 14.66
N LYS A 91 2.80 -19.23 14.12
CA LYS A 91 2.84 -17.80 14.46
C LYS A 91 1.76 -17.04 13.71
N ARG A 92 1.12 -16.13 14.43
CA ARG A 92 0.08 -15.23 13.93
C ARG A 92 0.71 -13.87 13.71
N ILE A 93 0.54 -13.31 12.53
CA ILE A 93 1.21 -12.08 12.09
C ILE A 93 0.14 -11.07 11.69
N ALA A 94 0.28 -9.85 12.18
CA ALA A 94 -0.42 -8.68 11.66
C ALA A 94 0.53 -7.90 10.75
N ILE A 95 0.05 -7.43 9.60
CA ILE A 95 0.84 -6.65 8.65
C ILE A 95 0.42 -5.19 8.77
N LYS A 96 1.38 -4.26 8.95
CA LYS A 96 1.07 -2.83 9.00
C LYS A 96 0.30 -2.42 7.74
N ASP A 97 -0.69 -1.54 7.88
CA ASP A 97 -1.56 -1.20 6.76
C ASP A 97 -0.82 -0.56 5.57
N SER A 98 0.31 0.09 5.82
CA SER A 98 1.23 0.61 4.80
C SER A 98 2.00 -0.43 3.98
N ILE A 99 1.80 -1.72 4.24
CA ILE A 99 2.47 -2.83 3.54
C ILE A 99 1.43 -3.58 2.70
N ALA A 100 1.69 -3.71 1.40
CA ALA A 100 0.82 -4.37 0.44
C ALA A 100 0.68 -5.88 0.73
N VAL A 101 -0.55 -6.37 0.74
CA VAL A 101 -0.92 -7.78 0.81
C VAL A 101 -1.95 -8.03 -0.28
N ALA A 102 -1.61 -8.86 -1.26
CA ALA A 102 -2.44 -9.04 -2.45
C ALA A 102 -3.87 -9.43 -2.08
N GLY A 103 -4.86 -8.72 -2.66
CA GLY A 103 -6.28 -8.97 -2.47
C GLY A 103 -6.86 -8.51 -1.12
N ILE A 104 -6.06 -7.88 -0.25
CA ILE A 104 -6.53 -7.36 1.05
C ILE A 104 -6.50 -5.82 1.01
N PRO A 105 -7.61 -5.13 1.30
CA PRO A 105 -7.66 -3.67 1.28
C PRO A 105 -6.55 -3.02 2.11
N MET A 106 -6.13 -1.82 1.69
CA MET A 106 -5.22 -0.97 2.46
C MET A 106 -5.52 0.51 2.21
N MET A 107 -5.24 1.36 3.19
CA MET A 107 -5.43 2.82 3.08
C MET A 107 -4.25 3.64 3.61
N ILE A 108 -3.23 3.00 4.22
CA ILE A 108 -2.06 3.69 4.82
C ILE A 108 -2.49 4.74 5.86
N GLY A 109 -3.57 4.43 6.59
CA GLY A 109 -4.20 5.36 7.52
C GLY A 109 -4.80 6.63 6.89
N PHE A 110 -4.82 6.77 5.56
CA PHE A 110 -5.31 7.95 4.85
C PHE A 110 -6.63 7.68 4.15
N SER A 111 -7.68 8.44 4.47
CA SER A 111 -9.03 8.24 3.93
C SER A 111 -9.09 8.38 2.40
N GLY A 112 -8.22 9.19 1.79
CA GLY A 112 -8.15 9.32 0.34
C GLY A 112 -7.67 8.07 -0.40
N LEU A 113 -7.11 7.08 0.31
CA LEU A 113 -6.73 5.78 -0.25
C LEU A 113 -7.67 4.65 0.17
N GLU A 114 -8.77 4.93 0.87
CA GLU A 114 -9.74 3.91 1.21
C GLU A 114 -10.34 3.28 -0.05
N GLY A 115 -10.37 1.95 -0.09
CA GLY A 115 -10.84 1.18 -1.24
C GLY A 115 -9.74 0.68 -2.16
N TYR A 116 -8.49 1.13 -2.00
CA TYR A 116 -7.36 0.54 -2.70
C TYR A 116 -7.11 -0.91 -2.25
N VAL A 117 -6.97 -1.81 -3.21
CA VAL A 117 -6.64 -3.22 -3.02
C VAL A 117 -5.42 -3.54 -3.87
N PRO A 118 -4.24 -3.81 -3.27
CA PRO A 118 -3.06 -4.18 -4.03
C PRO A 118 -3.26 -5.56 -4.67
N ASP A 119 -2.69 -5.75 -5.85
CA ASP A 119 -2.63 -7.01 -6.60
C ASP A 119 -1.33 -7.80 -6.35
N PHE A 120 -0.39 -7.23 -5.60
CA PHE A 120 0.89 -7.86 -5.24
C PHE A 120 1.09 -7.97 -3.72
N ASP A 121 1.95 -8.92 -3.33
CA ASP A 121 2.48 -9.01 -1.98
C ASP A 121 3.78 -8.20 -1.89
N ALA A 122 3.92 -7.39 -0.84
CA ALA A 122 5.22 -6.86 -0.48
C ALA A 122 6.19 -8.02 -0.18
N THR A 123 7.48 -7.85 -0.46
CA THR A 123 8.49 -8.92 -0.27
C THR A 123 8.45 -9.55 1.13
N VAL A 124 8.22 -8.74 2.18
CA VAL A 124 8.11 -9.23 3.56
C VAL A 124 6.88 -10.12 3.80
N VAL A 125 5.80 -9.90 3.06
CA VAL A 125 4.58 -10.74 3.09
C VAL A 125 4.88 -12.09 2.46
N THR A 126 5.56 -12.10 1.31
CA THR A 126 6.08 -13.33 0.70
C THR A 126 7.00 -14.08 1.67
N TRP A 127 7.91 -13.39 2.36
CA TRP A 127 8.80 -14.02 3.36
C TRP A 127 8.09 -14.55 4.60
N VAL A 128 6.94 -13.98 4.98
CA VAL A 128 6.12 -14.47 6.09
C VAL A 128 5.36 -15.74 5.70
N LEU A 129 4.97 -15.85 4.43
CA LEU A 129 4.16 -16.95 3.92
C LEU A 129 4.97 -18.10 3.31
N ASP A 130 6.11 -17.81 2.69
CA ASP A 130 6.80 -18.76 1.83
C ASP A 130 7.99 -19.47 2.48
N GLU A 131 8.15 -20.73 2.08
CA GLU A 131 9.39 -21.43 2.29
C GLU A 131 10.48 -20.77 1.45
N GLY A 132 11.49 -20.13 2.05
CA GLY A 132 12.49 -19.24 1.43
C GLY A 132 13.31 -19.74 0.23
N LYS A 133 12.70 -20.35 -0.78
CA LYS A 133 13.22 -20.43 -2.13
C LYS A 133 12.80 -19.12 -2.78
N LEU A 134 13.63 -18.09 -2.62
CA LEU A 134 13.64 -16.99 -3.57
C LEU A 134 13.96 -17.63 -4.93
N GLN A 135 12.92 -18.03 -5.67
CA GLN A 135 13.08 -18.33 -7.08
C GLN A 135 13.48 -16.99 -7.71
N GLU A 136 14.78 -16.87 -8.01
CA GLU A 136 15.32 -15.87 -8.92
C GLU A 136 15.30 -14.41 -8.44
N VAL A 137 15.68 -14.16 -7.18
CA VAL A 137 16.09 -12.79 -6.77
C VAL A 137 17.63 -12.75 -6.68
N PRO A 138 18.34 -12.41 -7.76
CA PRO A 138 19.75 -12.07 -7.65
C PRO A 138 19.84 -10.68 -7.02
N MET A 139 20.32 -10.66 -5.78
CA MET A 139 20.91 -9.53 -5.04
C MET A 139 20.25 -9.27 -3.69
N MET A 140 21.09 -9.55 -2.69
CA MET A 140 21.22 -8.89 -1.39
C MET A 140 20.51 -9.52 -0.18
N ILE A 141 21.38 -10.13 0.63
CA ILE A 141 21.26 -10.55 2.04
C ILE A 141 20.50 -11.87 2.26
N GLY A 142 21.32 -12.92 2.39
CA GLY A 142 20.86 -14.26 2.70
C GLY A 142 20.10 -14.35 4.01
N ARG A 143 18.95 -15.02 3.94
CA ARG A 143 18.71 -16.31 4.59
C ARG A 143 17.47 -16.87 3.92
N VAL A 144 17.58 -18.07 3.36
CA VAL A 144 16.41 -18.89 3.02
C VAL A 144 15.65 -19.12 4.33
N VAL A 145 14.65 -18.30 4.63
CA VAL A 145 13.77 -18.49 5.78
C VAL A 145 12.62 -19.33 5.26
N SER A 146 12.63 -20.63 5.55
CA SER A 146 11.38 -21.38 5.47
C SER A 146 10.41 -20.78 6.49
N SER A 147 9.23 -20.33 6.09
CA SER A 147 8.25 -19.72 7.00
C SER A 147 6.84 -20.24 6.75
N ARG A 148 6.10 -20.39 7.86
CA ARG A 148 4.68 -20.75 7.90
C ARG A 148 3.94 -19.74 8.76
N GLY A 149 4.07 -18.47 8.41
CA GLY A 149 3.29 -17.41 9.04
C GLY A 149 1.82 -17.54 8.68
N ILE A 150 0.94 -17.20 9.62
CA ILE A 150 -0.47 -16.99 9.37
C ILE A 150 -0.74 -15.49 9.48
N ILE A 151 -1.04 -14.85 8.36
CA ILE A 151 -1.43 -13.43 8.36
C ILE A 151 -2.89 -13.34 8.75
N LEU A 152 -3.17 -12.53 9.78
CA LEU A 152 -4.51 -12.34 10.33
C LEU A 152 -5.18 -11.02 9.92
N GLY A 153 -4.47 -10.15 9.22
CA GLY A 153 -5.02 -8.89 8.77
C GLY A 153 -4.01 -7.76 8.69
N LYS A 154 -4.58 -6.58 8.43
CA LYS A 154 -3.92 -5.30 8.33
C LYS A 154 -4.08 -4.54 9.64
N ALA A 155 -2.98 -4.16 10.26
CA ALA A 155 -2.94 -3.35 11.47
C ALA A 155 -2.96 -1.87 11.11
N THR A 156 -3.84 -1.09 11.75
CA THR A 156 -3.97 0.36 11.53
C THR A 156 -2.63 1.07 11.71
N CYS A 157 -2.40 2.09 10.88
CA CYS A 157 -1.28 3.02 11.05
C CYS A 157 -1.78 4.46 10.94
N GLU A 158 -0.91 5.38 11.32
CA GLU A 158 -1.17 6.81 11.18
C GLU A 158 -1.27 7.23 9.71
N GLU A 159 -2.00 8.31 9.46
CA GLU A 159 -2.20 8.89 8.13
C GLU A 159 -0.87 9.15 7.42
N LEU A 160 -0.69 8.50 6.26
CA LEU A 160 0.54 8.51 5.46
C LEU A 160 1.80 8.14 6.27
N CYS A 161 1.62 7.41 7.37
CA CYS A 161 2.66 7.12 8.36
C CYS A 161 3.33 8.36 8.98
N ASN A 162 2.73 9.55 8.87
CA ASN A 162 3.33 10.83 9.21
C ASN A 162 3.00 11.32 10.63
N SER A 163 3.07 10.42 11.61
CA SER A 163 2.89 10.76 13.03
C SER A 163 3.57 9.72 13.92
N ALA A 164 4.20 10.19 15.00
CA ALA A 164 4.75 9.35 16.06
C ALA A 164 3.74 9.07 17.19
N ASN A 165 2.53 9.60 17.07
CA ASN A 165 1.41 9.37 17.99
C ASN A 165 0.35 8.46 17.36
N SER A 166 -0.79 8.26 18.05
CA SER A 166 -1.83 7.29 17.66
C SER A 166 -3.22 7.90 17.40
N TYR A 167 -3.29 9.08 16.78
CA TYR A 167 -4.54 9.86 16.65
C TYR A 167 -4.83 10.39 15.24
N THR A 168 -3.95 10.20 14.26
CA THR A 168 -4.13 10.79 12.93
C THR A 168 -4.74 9.82 11.91
N SER A 169 -4.87 8.53 12.23
CA SER A 169 -5.46 7.57 11.29
C SER A 169 -6.88 7.95 10.87
N GLY A 170 -7.19 7.83 9.59
CA GLY A 170 -8.50 8.15 9.01
C GLY A 170 -9.65 7.29 9.57
N THR A 171 -9.35 6.11 10.13
CA THR A 171 -10.34 5.27 10.85
C THR A 171 -10.54 5.69 12.32
N GLY A 172 -9.87 6.75 12.77
CA GLY A 172 -9.88 7.24 14.14
C GLY A 172 -8.68 6.77 14.97
N PRO A 173 -8.55 7.26 16.22
CA PRO A 173 -7.39 7.02 17.05
C PRO A 173 -7.27 5.55 17.48
N ILE A 174 -6.02 5.10 17.63
CA ILE A 174 -5.69 3.80 18.22
C ILE A 174 -5.47 4.03 19.72
N THR A 175 -6.17 3.26 20.56
CA THR A 175 -6.09 3.43 22.03
C THR A 175 -5.05 2.52 22.65
N ASN A 176 -4.33 3.02 23.65
CA ASN A 176 -3.33 2.24 24.37
C ASN A 176 -4.02 1.24 25.33
N PRO A 177 -3.72 -0.07 25.25
CA PRO A 177 -4.37 -1.08 26.08
C PRO A 177 -4.02 -1.00 27.56
N LEU A 178 -2.87 -0.42 27.93
CA LEU A 178 -2.48 -0.22 29.32
C LEU A 178 -3.21 0.97 29.96
N ASN A 179 -3.50 2.01 29.17
CA ASN A 179 -4.27 3.17 29.62
C ASN A 179 -4.86 3.92 28.40
N PRO A 180 -6.18 3.84 28.15
CA PRO A 180 -6.82 4.48 26.99
C PRO A 180 -6.69 6.00 26.94
N ARG A 181 -6.26 6.66 28.02
CA ARG A 181 -5.98 8.10 28.05
C ARG A 181 -4.60 8.47 27.51
N HIS A 182 -3.75 7.49 27.22
CA HIS A 182 -2.39 7.69 26.72
C HIS A 182 -2.25 7.28 25.26
N CYS A 183 -1.25 7.84 24.60
CA CYS A 183 -0.85 7.49 23.25
C CYS A 183 -0.39 6.02 23.16
N ALA A 184 -0.69 5.34 22.05
CA ALA A 184 -0.18 4.00 21.73
C ALA A 184 1.15 4.04 20.93
N GLY A 185 1.71 5.23 20.72
CA GLY A 185 2.86 5.48 19.84
C GLY A 185 2.45 5.54 18.36
N GLY A 186 3.42 5.62 17.45
CA GLY A 186 3.17 5.74 16.01
C GLY A 186 4.46 5.66 15.18
N SER A 187 4.39 5.46 13.87
CA SER A 187 3.15 5.30 13.08
C SER A 187 2.61 3.87 13.04
N SER A 188 3.31 2.93 13.66
CA SER A 188 2.95 1.51 13.71
C SER A 188 2.08 1.18 14.94
N SER A 189 1.18 2.11 15.30
CA SER A 189 0.35 2.09 16.51
C SER A 189 -0.49 0.80 16.62
N GLY A 190 -1.21 0.44 15.55
CA GLY A 190 -2.00 -0.79 15.50
C GLY A 190 -1.15 -2.05 15.71
N CYS A 191 0.04 -2.13 15.09
CA CYS A 191 0.94 -3.27 15.28
C CYS A 191 1.36 -3.42 16.74
N ALA A 192 1.77 -2.33 17.40
CA ALA A 192 2.20 -2.36 18.78
C ALA A 192 1.08 -2.82 19.72
N VAL A 193 -0.13 -2.30 19.52
CA VAL A 193 -1.30 -2.68 20.30
C VAL A 193 -1.63 -4.16 20.11
N LEU A 194 -1.68 -4.66 18.86
CA LEU A 194 -2.02 -6.05 18.57
C LEU A 194 -1.02 -7.07 19.11
N VAL A 195 0.25 -6.70 19.26
CA VAL A 195 1.28 -7.57 19.86
C VAL A 195 1.20 -7.55 21.39
N SER A 196 0.71 -6.46 21.98
CA SER A 196 0.64 -6.31 23.45
C SER A 196 -0.55 -7.00 24.11
N VAL A 197 -1.52 -7.49 23.33
CA VAL A 197 -2.78 -8.09 23.80
C VAL A 197 -2.91 -9.58 23.48
#